data_AF-A0A918F8Z8-F1
#
_entry.id   AF-A0A918F8Z8-F1
#
_cell.length_a   1.000
_cell.length_b   1.000
_cell.length_c   1.000
_cell.angle_alpha   90.00
_cell.angle_beta   90.00
_cell.angle_gamma   90.00
#
_symmetry.space_group_name_H-M   'P 1'
#
loop_
_entity.id
_entity.type
_entity.pdbx_description
1 polymer ?
#
loop_
_entity_poly.entity_id
_entity_poly.type
_entity_poly.pdbx_seq_one_letter_code
_entity_poly.pdbx_strand_id
1 'polypeptide(L)'
;MPLIILLVLQILGILFLPLILPFLSAILNTASASNDTANSLSPSDLHTILTFVSASIWVVEIVQVGVAVLYFFTLRAVQQGKNWGRIVAIVMFILGLLNFPVGTLLGVFGLIGAFDQEVAAYCNR
;
A
#
# COMPACT_ATOMS: atom_id res chain seq x y z
N MET A 1 18.70 1.93 -0.18
CA MET A 1 17.99 1.92 -1.49
C MET A 1 16.60 1.27 -1.43
N PRO A 2 16.39 0.06 -0.85
CA PRO A 2 15.10 -0.63 -0.91
C PRO A 2 13.92 0.11 -0.26
N LEU A 3 14.16 0.81 0.86
CA LEU A 3 13.14 1.61 1.55
C LEU A 3 12.58 2.76 0.70
N ILE A 4 13.42 3.40 -0.12
CA ILE A 4 12.96 4.48 -1.02
C ILE A 4 12.04 3.90 -2.09
N ILE A 5 12.40 2.75 -2.66
CA ILE A 5 11.58 2.08 -3.68
C ILE A 5 10.23 1.68 -3.09
N LEU A 6 10.21 1.09 -1.89
CA LEU A 6 8.97 0.74 -1.20
C LEU A 6 8.10 1.97 -0.89
N LEU A 7 8.71 3.08 -0.45
CA LEU A 7 8.01 4.33 -0.19
C LEU A 7 7.39 4.89 -1.47
N VAL A 8 8.15 4.95 -2.57
CA VAL A 8 7.66 5.43 -3.86
C VAL A 8 6.52 4.54 -4.38
N LEU A 9 6.66 3.21 -4.29
CA LEU A 9 5.60 2.28 -4.68
C LEU A 9 4.33 2.47 -3.84
N GLN A 10 4.47 2.71 -2.53
CA GLN A 10 3.32 2.99 -1.67
C GLN A 10 2.63 4.30 -2.04
N ILE A 11 3.40 5.38 -2.25
CA ILE A 11 2.84 6.67 -2.66
C ILE A 11 2.12 6.53 -4.01
N LEU A 12 2.70 5.78 -4.96
CA LEU A 12 2.08 5.54 -6.25
C LEU A 12 0.76 4.76 -6.09
N GLY A 13 0.73 3.73 -5.24
CA GLY A 13 -0.48 2.96 -4.93
C GLY A 13 -1.58 3.80 -4.29
N ILE A 14 -1.22 4.66 -3.33
CA ILE A 14 -2.13 5.62 -2.70
C ILE A 14 -2.71 6.58 -3.74
N LEU A 15 -1.88 7.09 -4.65
CA LEU A 15 -2.32 8.02 -5.69
C LEU A 15 -3.28 7.37 -6.70
N PHE A 16 -3.11 6.08 -6.98
CA PHE A 16 -3.95 5.33 -7.92
C PHE A 16 -5.32 4.96 -7.35
N LEU A 17 -5.48 4.81 -6.03
CA LEU A 17 -6.76 4.44 -5.40
C LEU A 17 -7.92 5.39 -5.72
N PRO A 18 -7.81 6.72 -5.53
CA PRO A 18 -8.90 7.65 -5.86
C PRO A 18 -9.17 7.73 -7.36
N LEU A 19 -8.17 7.41 -8.20
CA LEU A 19 -8.31 7.38 -9.65
C LEU A 19 -9.18 6.20 -10.14
N ILE A 20 -9.29 5.12 -9.36
CA ILE A 20 -10.09 3.94 -9.72
C ILE A 20 -11.59 4.18 -9.51
N LEU A 21 -11.99 5.04 -8.57
CA LEU A 21 -13.41 5.33 -8.29
C LEU A 21 -14.24 5.77 -9.52
N PRO A 22 -13.81 6.75 -10.34
CA PRO A 22 -14.56 7.15 -11.53
C PRO A 22 -14.61 6.05 -12.61
N PHE A 23 -13.60 5.18 -12.69
CA PHE A 23 -13.63 4.02 -13.57
C PHE A 23 -14.64 2.98 -13.09
N LEU A 24 -14.67 2.71 -11.79
CA LEU A 24 -15.62 1.77 -11.18
C LEU A 24 -17.06 2.23 -11.39
N SER A 25 -17.34 3.52 -11.20
CA SER A 25 -18.69 4.08 -11.43
C SER A 25 -19.09 4.01 -12.90
N ALA A 26 -18.16 4.29 -13.83
CA ALA A 26 -18.40 4.16 -15.28
C ALA A 26 -18.70 2.71 -15.70
N ILE A 27 -17.96 1.73 -15.16
CA ILE A 27 -18.19 0.30 -15.44
C ILE A 27 -19.53 -0.16 -14.87
N LEU A 28 -19.88 0.23 -13.64
CA LEU A 28 -21.13 -0.17 -13.02
C LEU A 28 -22.36 0.47 -13.70
N ASN A 29 -22.24 1.72 -14.15
CA ASN A 29 -23.31 2.40 -14.90
C ASN A 29 -23.50 1.83 -16.32
N THR A 30 -22.45 1.33 -16.96
CA THR A 30 -22.56 0.65 -18.27
C THR A 30 -23.08 -0.78 -18.13
N ALA A 31 -22.70 -1.48 -17.06
CA ALA A 31 -23.22 -2.81 -16.73
C ALA A 31 -24.72 -2.79 -16.37
N SER A 32 -25.20 -1.72 -15.73
CA SER A 32 -26.63 -1.57 -15.41
C SER A 32 -27.48 -1.25 -16.63
N ALA A 33 -26.92 -0.51 -17.61
CA ALA A 33 -27.60 -0.18 -18.86
C ALA A 33 -27.66 -1.36 -19.86
N SER A 34 -26.87 -2.42 -19.66
CA SER A 34 -26.74 -3.56 -20.57
C SER A 34 -27.42 -4.84 -20.08
N ASN A 35 -27.93 -4.88 -18.84
CA ASN A 35 -28.59 -6.06 -18.28
C ASN A 35 -30.09 -6.09 -18.61
N ASP A 36 -30.49 -7.15 -19.33
CA ASP A 36 -31.88 -7.47 -19.67
C ASP A 36 -32.75 -7.68 -18.41
N THR A 37 -34.01 -7.28 -18.55
CA THR A 37 -35.06 -7.01 -17.55
C THR A 37 -35.52 -8.16 -16.64
N ALA A 38 -34.77 -9.27 -16.55
CA ALA A 38 -35.16 -10.45 -15.75
C ALA A 38 -34.46 -10.57 -14.39
N ASN A 39 -33.25 -9.99 -14.22
CA ASN A 39 -32.47 -10.03 -12.97
C ASN A 39 -31.78 -8.68 -12.67
N SER A 40 -32.32 -7.58 -13.19
CA SER A 40 -31.71 -6.25 -13.03
C SER A 40 -31.72 -5.84 -11.55
N LEU A 41 -30.53 -5.66 -10.98
CA LEU A 41 -30.35 -4.96 -9.70
C LEU A 41 -31.09 -3.63 -9.76
N SER A 42 -31.90 -3.34 -8.74
CA SER A 42 -32.59 -2.06 -8.64
C SER A 42 -31.56 -0.93 -8.67
N PRO A 43 -31.86 0.25 -9.27
CA PRO A 43 -31.00 1.43 -9.18
C PRO A 43 -30.60 1.79 -7.74
N SER A 44 -31.46 1.49 -6.75
CA SER A 44 -31.17 1.66 -5.32
C SER A 44 -30.05 0.74 -4.81
N ASP A 45 -29.98 -0.48 -5.32
CA ASP A 45 -29.03 -1.49 -4.87
C ASP A 45 -27.64 -1.17 -5.41
N LEU A 46 -27.57 -0.71 -6.66
CA LEU A 46 -26.34 -0.20 -7.29
C LEU A 46 -25.76 0.99 -6.52
N HIS A 47 -26.59 1.95 -6.11
CA HIS A 47 -26.13 3.09 -5.32
C HIS A 47 -25.56 2.65 -3.95
N THR A 48 -26.20 1.66 -3.31
CA THR A 48 -25.76 1.13 -2.02
C THR A 48 -24.41 0.43 -2.15
N ILE A 49 -24.24 -0.40 -3.19
CA ILE A 49 -22.98 -1.08 -3.49
C ILE A 49 -21.87 -0.06 -3.77
N LEU A 50 -22.12 0.97 -4.59
CA LEU A 50 -21.15 2.02 -4.89
C LEU A 50 -20.73 2.80 -3.64
N THR A 51 -21.67 3.12 -2.77
CA THR A 51 -21.39 3.84 -1.52
C THR A 51 -20.54 2.99 -0.58
N PHE A 52 -20.86 1.69 -0.47
CA PHE A 52 -20.08 0.77 0.35
C PHE A 52 -18.66 0.57 -0.20
N VAL A 53 -18.51 0.35 -1.51
CA VAL A 53 -17.20 0.15 -2.13
C VAL A 53 -16.36 1.43 -2.01
N SER A 54 -16.92 2.60 -2.32
CA SER A 54 -16.18 3.86 -2.17
C SER A 54 -15.75 4.10 -0.71
N ALA A 55 -16.63 3.88 0.27
CA ALA A 55 -16.27 4.00 1.69
C ALA A 55 -15.14 3.04 2.08
N SER A 56 -15.18 1.78 1.63
CA SER A 56 -14.12 0.80 1.90
C SER A 56 -12.77 1.20 1.31
N ILE A 57 -12.76 1.82 0.12
CA ILE A 57 -11.54 2.31 -0.53
C ILE A 57 -10.91 3.43 0.32
N TRP A 58 -11.70 4.39 0.79
CA TRP A 58 -11.20 5.47 1.66
C TRP A 58 -10.59 4.94 2.96
N VAL A 59 -11.20 3.92 3.58
CA VAL A 59 -10.65 3.30 4.79
C VAL A 59 -9.28 2.67 4.50
N VAL A 60 -9.16 1.93 3.40
CA VAL A 60 -7.88 1.33 2.98
C VAL A 60 -6.85 2.42 2.68
N GLU A 61 -7.26 3.52 2.04
CA GLU A 61 -6.38 4.65 1.71
C GLU A 61 -5.78 5.29 2.97
N ILE A 62 -6.59 5.56 4.00
CA ILE A 62 -6.12 6.12 5.28
C ILE A 62 -5.09 5.20 5.93
N VAL A 63 -5.35 3.89 5.94
CA VAL A 63 -4.41 2.90 6.48
C VAL A 63 -3.10 2.91 5.68
N GLN A 64 -3.17 2.96 4.35
CA GLN A 64 -2.00 3.01 3.48
C GLN A 64 -1.17 4.28 3.70
N VAL A 65 -1.82 5.43 3.90
CA VAL A 65 -1.14 6.68 4.28
C VAL A 65 -0.38 6.51 5.60
N GLY A 66 -1.00 5.91 6.62
CA GLY A 66 -0.34 5.61 7.88
C GLY A 66 0.90 4.73 7.72
N VAL A 67 0.81 3.71 6.88
CA VAL A 67 1.94 2.83 6.53
C VAL A 67 3.03 3.59 5.78
N ALA A 68 2.68 4.46 4.82
CA ALA A 68 3.64 5.28 4.08
C ALA A 68 4.39 6.25 5.01
N VAL A 69 3.69 6.87 5.96
CA VAL A 69 4.29 7.71 7.00
C VAL A 69 5.28 6.89 7.85
N LEU A 70 4.91 5.66 8.23
CA LEU A 70 5.81 4.76 8.94
C LEU A 70 7.07 4.43 8.13
N TYR A 71 6.95 4.17 6.83
CA TYR A 71 8.11 3.99 5.93
C TYR A 71 9.00 5.22 5.91
N PHE A 72 8.43 6.42 5.80
CA PHE A 72 9.17 7.67 5.78
C PHE A 72 9.95 7.91 7.07
N PHE A 73 9.32 7.74 8.24
CA PHE A 73 10.01 7.87 9.53
C PHE A 73 11.09 6.81 9.73
N THR A 74 10.84 5.57 9.28
CA THR A 74 11.82 4.48 9.33
C THR A 74 13.04 4.83 8.49
N LEU A 75 12.82 5.32 7.26
CA LEU A 75 13.89 5.76 6.38
C LEU A 75 14.72 6.89 7.01
N ARG A 76 14.06 7.89 7.57
CA ARG A 76 14.74 9.00 8.26
C ARG A 76 15.51 8.52 9.50
N ALA A 77 14.95 7.58 10.27
CA ALA A 77 15.62 7.01 11.44
C ALA A 77 16.87 6.22 11.06
N VAL A 78 16.81 5.42 9.99
CA VAL A 78 17.97 4.68 9.47
C VAL A 78 19.05 5.66 8.97
N GLN A 79 18.67 6.71 8.25
CA GLN A 79 19.61 7.75 7.79
C GLN A 79 20.24 8.57 8.93
N GLN A 80 19.56 8.66 10.07
CA GLN A 80 20.11 9.29 11.28
C GLN A 80 21.00 8.33 12.09
N GLY A 81 21.21 7.10 11.63
CA GLY A 81 21.97 6.11 12.37
C GLY A 81 21.27 5.61 13.63
N LYS A 82 19.93 5.69 13.73
CA LYS A 82 19.21 5.22 14.92
C LYS A 82 18.93 3.72 14.87
N ASN A 83 19.37 2.99 15.90
CA ASN A 83 19.13 1.55 16.07
C ASN A 83 17.67 1.13 15.91
N TRP A 84 16.71 1.89 16.47
CA TRP A 84 15.29 1.55 16.35
C TRP A 84 14.79 1.60 14.90
N GLY A 85 15.33 2.48 14.06
CA GLY A 85 14.99 2.54 12.64
C GLY A 85 15.32 1.24 11.91
N ARG A 86 16.45 0.60 12.26
CA ARG A 86 16.84 -0.70 11.69
C ARG A 86 15.86 -1.80 12.07
N ILE A 87 15.44 -1.85 13.34
CA ILE A 87 14.48 -2.85 13.83
C ILE A 87 13.14 -2.71 13.09
N VAL A 88 12.62 -1.48 12.98
CA VAL A 88 11.36 -1.23 12.26
C VAL A 88 11.50 -1.59 10.78
N ALA A 89 12.65 -1.28 10.14
CA ALA A 89 12.89 -1.65 8.75
C ALA A 89 12.86 -3.18 8.55
N ILE A 90 13.49 -3.95 9.44
CA ILE A 90 13.46 -5.42 9.40
C ILE A 90 12.02 -5.94 9.49
N VAL A 91 11.23 -5.46 10.45
CA VAL A 91 9.82 -5.85 10.60
C VAL A 91 9.04 -5.54 9.32
N MET A 92 9.22 -4.34 8.74
CA MET A 92 8.55 -3.93 7.51
C MET A 92 8.97 -4.79 6.31
N PHE A 93 10.22 -5.22 6.22
CA PHE A 93 10.66 -6.13 5.16
C PHE A 93 10.09 -7.54 5.33
N ILE A 94 9.99 -8.05 6.55
CA ILE A 94 9.33 -9.33 6.84
C ILE A 94 7.86 -9.29 6.42
N LEU A 95 7.14 -8.21 6.78
CA LEU A 95 5.76 -8.00 6.33
C LEU A 95 5.67 -7.89 4.81
N GLY A 96 6.67 -7.25 4.18
CA GLY A 96 6.79 -7.17 2.72
C GLY A 96 6.87 -8.53 2.03
N LEU A 97 7.42 -9.56 2.69
CA LEU A 97 7.52 -10.91 2.12
C LEU A 97 6.16 -11.53 1.79
N LEU A 98 5.09 -11.11 2.48
CA LEU A 98 3.72 -11.57 2.25
C LEU A 98 3.14 -11.05 0.91
N ASN A 99 3.73 -9.99 0.35
CA ASN A 99 3.22 -9.35 -0.87
C ASN A 99 3.96 -9.87 -2.11
N PHE A 100 3.60 -11.09 -2.55
CA PHE A 100 4.25 -11.76 -3.68
C PHE A 100 3.75 -11.22 -5.04
N PRO A 101 4.63 -10.99 -6.04
CA PRO A 101 6.08 -11.25 -6.03
C PRO A 101 6.95 -10.04 -5.64
N VAL A 102 6.44 -8.82 -5.80
CA VAL A 102 7.26 -7.59 -5.73
C VAL A 102 7.75 -7.32 -4.30
N GLY A 103 6.87 -7.46 -3.31
CA GLY A 103 7.21 -7.28 -1.90
C GLY A 103 8.17 -8.35 -1.40
N THR A 104 8.09 -9.57 -1.91
CA THR A 104 9.05 -10.64 -1.58
C THR A 104 10.45 -10.28 -2.06
N LEU A 105 10.61 -9.83 -3.31
CA LEU A 105 11.91 -9.40 -3.83
C LEU A 105 12.49 -8.24 -3.01
N LEU A 106 11.70 -7.18 -2.80
CA LEU A 106 12.15 -6.01 -2.04
C LEU A 106 12.39 -6.34 -0.57
N GLY A 107 11.61 -7.24 0.02
CA GLY A 107 11.78 -7.72 1.38
C GLY A 107 13.09 -8.48 1.54
N VAL A 108 13.41 -9.41 0.63
CA VAL A 108 14.67 -10.16 0.67
C VAL A 108 15.88 -9.23 0.50
N PHE A 109 15.89 -8.37 -0.52
CA PHE A 109 16.99 -7.41 -0.71
C PHE A 109 17.10 -6.42 0.46
N GLY A 110 15.96 -6.01 1.02
CA GLY A 110 15.90 -5.17 2.21
C GLY A 110 16.49 -5.83 3.44
N LEU A 111 16.16 -7.09 3.71
CA LEU A 111 16.69 -7.85 4.85
C LEU A 111 18.19 -8.07 4.72
N ILE A 112 18.68 -8.41 3.53
CA ILE A 112 20.12 -8.56 3.28
C ILE A 112 20.86 -7.27 3.66
N GLY A 113 20.39 -6.12 3.19
CA GLY A 113 20.99 -4.83 3.55
C GLY A 113 20.80 -4.44 5.01
N ALA A 114 19.69 -4.82 5.64
CA ALA A 114 19.42 -4.50 7.05
C ALA A 114 20.26 -5.34 8.04
N PHE A 115 20.72 -6.53 7.63
CA PHE A 115 21.60 -7.39 8.42
C PHE A 115 23.09 -7.20 8.12
N ASP A 116 23.44 -6.34 7.17
CA ASP A 116 24.83 -6.01 6.88
C ASP A 116 25.52 -5.42 8.12
N GLN A 117 26.72 -5.91 8.43
CA GLN A 117 27.51 -5.47 9.59
C GLN A 117 27.86 -3.99 9.50
N GLU A 118 28.08 -3.47 8.29
CA GLU A 118 28.38 -2.05 8.08
C GLU A 118 27.18 -1.17 8.44
N VAL A 119 25.98 -1.56 8.02
CA VAL A 119 24.73 -0.87 8.36
C VAL A 119 24.44 -1.01 9.85
N ALA A 120 24.71 -2.18 10.43
CA ALA A 120 24.53 -2.40 11.85
C ALA A 120 25.45 -1.52 12.69
N ALA A 121 26.72 -1.36 12.31
CA ALA A 121 27.67 -0.47 12.95
C ALA A 121 27.29 1.00 12.80
N TYR A 122 26.78 1.40 11.61
CA TYR A 122 26.30 2.76 11.38
C TYR A 122 25.08 3.12 12.25
N CYS A 123 24.14 2.19 12.42
CA CYS A 123 22.94 2.42 13.23
C CYS A 123 23.18 2.34 14.75
N ASN A 124 24.38 1.97 15.18
CA ASN A 124 24.74 1.83 16.59
C ASN A 124 25.54 3.02 17.14
N ARG A 125 25.61 4.13 16.39
CA ARG A 125 26.20 5.41 16.80
C ARG A 125 25.16 6.32 17.45
#